data_AF-A0A2K1L368-F1
#
_entry.id   AF-A0A2K1L368-F1
#
_cell.length_a   1.000
_cell.length_b   1.000
_cell.length_c   1.000
_cell.angle_alpha   90.00
_cell.angle_beta   90.00
_cell.angle_gamma   90.00
#
_symmetry.space_group_name_H-M   'P 1'
#
loop_
_entity.id
_entity.type
_entity.pdbx_description
1 polymer ?
#
loop_
_entity_poly.entity_id
_entity_poly.type
_entity_poly.pdbx_seq_one_letter_code
_entity_poly.pdbx_strand_id
1 'polypeptide(L)'
;MEVPPRMDTDELGSKGRCPVPCPVFPGTPVPALLLKYDIETLVQPTPQQVEAYELYLHLPELRRLWRARDFPSWENESVVRPALHSLELVFRVISGVLCDTRPYIDRDEWLRRLESLANLQLEVLACIVEGDEGAPTSNLSNCCSSVGTESVVWHKSGSKPIVSRLSKESLLPRLAAWRTAQSVSFRLHFAIEGQMARAPFTLGLGEPNLAAKPVLEYDKICTPLEVYACRQVMSGHPEDHTLSTVHQIMEAWLEVASGLLQNVERMVKAGDIGLAAKNCWIIERVWKLLISTMDLLQIMDPDDFMRLKEELAISQDETAVSTEHIGGGAYCLRSTKLRQISKGCKDLRHLVPKVVGVEADPKGGPRLLEAVMDLLHSHGMQTHITPPFRRPLAYHSSTIHLLQAFQAVEAAVRQFYFSYQQLVIAVMGSGEYKATAQAEISAADALSQIYFEPPYFPSLDGAKTFLGSYWHNNPELEEGAIMRQLMLEKTTRDALTGDSSKASSDSNKTDAVEEQIQKTSGSMRKTPGSLQKKQSYATLAFMYQGAMGA
;
A
#
# COMPACT_ATOMS: atom_id res chain seq x y z
N MET A 1 64.95 17.09 -27.02
CA MET A 1 65.92 16.80 -25.95
C MET A 1 65.24 17.22 -24.66
N GLU A 2 64.88 16.39 -23.70
CA GLU A 2 65.18 15.00 -23.39
C GLU A 2 63.93 14.33 -22.83
N VAL A 3 63.82 13.02 -23.05
CA VAL A 3 62.82 12.12 -22.46
C VAL A 3 63.51 11.39 -21.30
N PRO A 4 62.91 11.26 -20.11
CA PRO A 4 63.39 10.29 -19.14
C PRO A 4 62.69 8.93 -19.31
N PRO A 5 63.36 7.82 -18.98
CA PRO A 5 62.92 6.47 -19.28
C PRO A 5 62.18 5.78 -18.11
N ARG A 6 61.56 4.65 -18.47
CA ARG A 6 60.87 3.67 -17.62
C ARG A 6 61.84 2.65 -16.98
N MET A 7 61.44 2.20 -15.79
CA MET A 7 61.59 0.86 -15.14
C MET A 7 63.02 0.32 -14.90
N ASP A 8 63.37 -0.34 -13.79
CA ASP A 8 62.74 -1.55 -13.22
C ASP A 8 63.00 -1.77 -11.70
N THR A 9 62.08 -2.57 -11.13
CA THR A 9 62.14 -3.58 -10.04
C THR A 9 63.11 -3.47 -8.84
N ASP A 10 62.59 -3.58 -7.61
CA ASP A 10 62.60 -4.87 -6.89
C ASP A 10 61.69 -4.93 -5.64
N GLU A 11 61.00 -6.07 -5.59
CA GLU A 11 60.51 -6.89 -4.47
C GLU A 11 59.98 -6.28 -3.16
N LEU A 12 58.69 -6.52 -2.88
CA LEU A 12 58.29 -6.96 -1.53
C LEU A 12 56.98 -7.78 -1.55
N GLY A 13 57.11 -9.07 -1.18
CA GLY A 13 56.23 -9.69 -0.18
C GLY A 13 54.81 -10.05 -0.58
N SER A 14 54.65 -11.27 -1.09
CA SER A 14 53.42 -12.08 -1.05
C SER A 14 52.68 -12.03 0.29
N LYS A 15 51.37 -11.71 0.27
CA LYS A 15 50.32 -12.40 1.06
C LYS A 15 48.91 -12.06 0.57
N GLY A 16 48.29 -13.05 -0.08
CA GLY A 16 46.87 -13.41 0.04
C GLY A 16 45.81 -12.34 -0.30
N ARG A 17 45.33 -12.36 -1.55
CA ARG A 17 43.97 -11.90 -1.86
C ARG A 17 42.95 -12.81 -1.15
N CYS A 18 42.12 -12.25 -0.28
CA CYS A 18 40.82 -12.81 0.05
C CYS A 18 39.73 -11.96 -0.63
N PRO A 19 38.63 -12.56 -1.11
CA PRO A 19 37.52 -11.82 -1.68
C PRO A 19 36.77 -11.07 -0.57
N VAL A 20 36.47 -9.80 -0.82
CA VAL A 20 35.60 -8.99 0.03
C VAL A 20 34.22 -9.65 0.11
N PRO A 21 33.68 -9.99 1.29
CA PRO A 21 32.34 -10.55 1.37
C PRO A 21 31.31 -9.43 1.29
N CYS A 22 30.41 -9.53 0.30
CA CYS A 22 29.10 -8.88 0.36
C CYS A 22 28.27 -9.50 1.49
N PRO A 23 27.65 -8.70 2.39
CA PRO A 23 26.50 -9.16 3.13
C PRO A 23 25.27 -8.45 2.59
N VAL A 24 24.64 -9.06 1.59
CA VAL A 24 23.19 -8.97 1.38
C VAL A 24 22.67 -10.38 1.70
N PHE A 25 22.57 -10.69 3.00
CA PHE A 25 21.85 -11.86 3.50
C PHE A 25 21.20 -11.52 4.83
N PRO A 26 19.96 -11.99 5.09
CA PRO A 26 19.29 -11.81 6.37
C PRO A 26 20.02 -12.66 7.42
N GLY A 27 20.54 -12.02 8.47
CA GLY A 27 21.17 -12.75 9.59
C GLY A 27 22.42 -12.12 10.21
N THR A 28 22.91 -10.98 9.74
CA THR A 28 23.90 -10.21 10.53
C THR A 28 23.23 -9.70 11.81
N PRO A 29 23.75 -10.02 13.00
CA PRO A 29 23.17 -9.53 14.23
C PRO A 29 23.30 -8.01 14.25
N VAL A 30 22.15 -7.33 14.30
CA VAL A 30 22.07 -5.89 14.61
C VAL A 30 22.88 -5.69 15.90
N PRO A 31 23.88 -4.79 15.93
CA PRO A 31 24.64 -4.52 17.15
C PRO A 31 23.70 -4.30 18.33
N ALA A 32 23.90 -5.02 19.43
CA ALA A 32 23.03 -4.99 20.61
C ALA A 32 22.88 -3.60 21.26
N LEU A 33 23.71 -2.62 20.85
CA LEU A 33 23.60 -1.21 21.21
C LEU A 33 22.40 -0.51 20.55
N LEU A 34 21.90 -0.98 19.42
CA LEU A 34 20.80 -0.36 18.66
C LEU A 34 19.40 -0.73 19.16
N LEU A 35 19.27 -1.80 19.97
CA LEU A 35 18.02 -2.16 20.64
C LEU A 35 17.63 -1.20 21.78
N LYS A 36 18.53 -0.30 22.19
CA LYS A 36 18.34 0.65 23.31
C LYS A 36 17.85 2.03 22.86
N TYR A 37 17.95 2.37 21.59
CA TYR A 37 17.53 3.67 21.07
C TYR A 37 16.14 3.55 20.45
N ASP A 38 15.26 4.50 20.78
CA ASP A 38 14.01 4.65 20.05
C ASP A 38 14.37 5.04 18.62
N ILE A 39 14.03 4.19 17.65
CA ILE A 39 14.32 4.41 16.22
C ILE A 39 13.73 5.75 15.78
N GLU A 40 12.62 6.19 16.40
CA GLU A 40 12.07 7.52 16.15
C GLU A 40 13.04 8.63 16.55
N THR A 41 13.89 8.47 17.56
CA THR A 41 14.83 9.50 18.04
C THR A 41 16.09 9.65 17.17
N LEU A 42 16.50 8.59 16.46
CA LEU A 42 17.72 8.57 15.65
C LEU A 42 17.57 9.24 14.28
N VAL A 43 16.33 9.47 13.86
CA VAL A 43 15.98 9.98 12.51
C VAL A 43 15.18 11.29 12.59
N GLN A 44 15.10 11.92 13.78
CA GLN A 44 14.34 13.16 13.89
C GLN A 44 15.06 14.30 13.14
N PRO A 45 14.42 14.88 12.11
CA PRO A 45 14.91 16.12 11.52
C PRO A 45 14.91 17.22 12.58
N THR A 46 15.82 18.19 12.45
CA THR A 46 15.80 19.39 13.30
C THR A 46 14.51 20.19 13.05
N PRO A 47 14.02 20.99 14.02
CA PRO A 47 12.84 21.83 13.80
C PRO A 47 12.96 22.76 12.58
N GLN A 48 14.16 23.30 12.33
CA GLN A 48 14.45 24.13 11.16
C GLN A 48 14.34 23.35 9.85
N GLN A 49 14.82 22.09 9.80
CA GLN A 49 14.69 21.23 8.63
C GLN A 49 13.23 20.89 8.33
N VAL A 50 12.42 20.70 9.37
CA VAL A 50 10.97 20.50 9.23
C VAL A 50 10.33 21.77 8.67
N GLU A 51 10.59 22.93 9.29
CA GLU A 51 10.01 24.21 8.84
C GLU A 51 10.38 24.53 7.40
N ALA A 52 11.65 24.37 7.01
CA ALA A 52 12.11 24.56 5.65
C ALA A 52 11.38 23.65 4.64
N TYR A 53 11.18 22.38 5.01
CA TYR A 53 10.40 21.43 4.20
C TYR A 53 8.93 21.87 4.06
N GLU A 54 8.29 22.29 5.16
CA GLU A 54 6.88 22.69 5.12
C GLU A 54 6.67 23.96 4.28
N LEU A 55 7.57 24.94 4.39
CA LEU A 55 7.53 26.17 3.61
C LEU A 55 7.84 25.92 2.13
N TYR A 56 8.84 25.08 1.83
CA TYR A 56 9.17 24.68 0.46
C TYR A 56 7.99 24.02 -0.26
N LEU A 57 7.16 23.28 0.46
CA LEU A 57 6.00 22.61 -0.11
C LEU A 57 4.71 23.43 0.02
N HIS A 58 4.73 24.64 0.57
CA HIS A 58 3.53 25.43 0.85
C HIS A 58 2.48 24.64 1.66
N LEU A 59 2.94 23.82 2.62
CA LEU A 59 2.04 23.02 3.46
C LEU A 59 1.15 23.86 4.35
N PRO A 60 1.54 25.02 4.90
CA PRO A 60 0.62 25.87 5.65
C PRO A 60 -0.62 26.26 4.84
N GLU A 61 -0.42 26.66 3.58
CA GLU A 61 -1.49 27.04 2.65
C GLU A 61 -2.34 25.82 2.28
N LEU A 62 -1.72 24.70 1.92
CA LEU A 62 -2.45 23.47 1.58
C LEU A 62 -3.26 22.93 2.78
N ARG A 63 -2.69 22.92 3.99
CA ARG A 63 -3.39 22.51 5.21
C ARG A 63 -4.55 23.44 5.54
N ARG A 64 -4.44 24.75 5.26
CA ARG A 64 -5.56 25.69 5.39
C ARG A 64 -6.72 25.26 4.48
N LEU A 65 -6.43 24.88 3.23
CA LEU A 65 -7.45 24.39 2.30
C LEU A 65 -8.07 23.06 2.76
N TRP A 66 -7.25 22.09 3.18
CA TRP A 66 -7.75 20.78 3.60
C TRP A 66 -8.60 20.81 4.87
N ARG A 67 -8.34 21.79 5.76
CA ARG A 67 -9.09 21.99 7.00
C ARG A 67 -10.31 22.90 6.85
N ALA A 68 -10.51 23.51 5.69
CA ALA A 68 -11.72 24.25 5.39
C ALA A 68 -12.94 23.32 5.48
N ARG A 69 -14.03 23.82 6.06
CA ARG A 69 -15.31 23.11 6.18
C ARG A 69 -16.37 23.92 5.48
N ASP A 70 -16.32 23.91 4.16
CA ASP A 70 -17.25 24.65 3.32
C ASP A 70 -18.57 23.87 3.18
N PHE A 71 -18.52 22.54 3.38
CA PHE A 71 -19.66 21.64 3.26
C PHE A 71 -19.85 20.83 4.56
N PRO A 72 -20.28 21.46 5.66
CA PRO A 72 -20.34 20.81 6.98
C PRO A 72 -21.31 19.62 7.05
N SER A 73 -22.24 19.50 6.11
CA SER A 73 -23.13 18.34 5.97
C SER A 73 -22.47 17.12 5.33
N TRP A 74 -21.29 17.27 4.73
CA TRP A 74 -20.56 16.22 4.04
C TRP A 74 -19.41 15.72 4.92
N GLU A 75 -19.65 14.61 5.64
CA GLU A 75 -18.70 14.09 6.63
C GLU A 75 -17.33 13.74 6.05
N ASN A 76 -17.29 13.29 4.80
CA ASN A 76 -16.06 12.89 4.12
C ASN A 76 -15.30 14.07 3.48
N GLU A 77 -15.79 15.31 3.60
CA GLU A 77 -15.14 16.50 3.03
C GLU A 77 -13.64 16.56 3.36
N SER A 78 -13.28 16.37 4.63
CA SER A 78 -11.89 16.44 5.11
C SER A 78 -10.99 15.32 4.58
N VAL A 79 -11.57 14.24 4.05
CA VAL A 79 -10.85 13.10 3.46
C VAL A 79 -10.83 13.20 1.94
N VAL A 80 -11.95 13.58 1.33
CA VAL A 80 -12.09 13.63 -0.14
C VAL A 80 -11.38 14.86 -0.71
N ARG A 81 -11.46 16.02 -0.06
CA ARG A 81 -10.83 17.25 -0.54
C ARG A 81 -9.31 17.10 -0.77
N PRO A 82 -8.49 16.64 0.19
CA PRO A 82 -7.07 16.41 -0.07
C PRO A 82 -6.82 15.36 -1.16
N ALA A 83 -7.66 14.32 -1.29
CA ALA A 83 -7.55 13.36 -2.39
C ALA A 83 -7.78 14.00 -3.77
N LEU A 84 -8.78 14.90 -3.89
CA LEU A 84 -9.03 15.66 -5.12
C LEU A 84 -7.89 16.63 -5.43
N HIS A 85 -7.34 17.30 -4.42
CA HIS A 85 -6.18 18.19 -4.61
C HIS A 85 -4.98 17.39 -5.13
N SER A 86 -4.79 16.15 -4.66
CA SER A 86 -3.74 15.26 -5.15
C SER A 86 -3.88 14.93 -6.63
N LEU A 87 -5.11 14.70 -7.12
CA LEU A 87 -5.38 14.50 -8.55
C LEU A 87 -5.01 15.75 -9.36
N GLU A 88 -5.35 16.94 -8.86
CA GLU A 88 -4.98 18.19 -9.52
C GLU A 88 -3.47 18.42 -9.58
N LEU A 89 -2.75 18.02 -8.53
CA LEU A 89 -1.29 18.05 -8.52
C LEU A 89 -0.72 17.07 -9.55
N VAL A 90 -1.31 15.89 -9.76
CA VAL A 90 -0.90 14.97 -10.84
C VAL A 90 -1.12 15.61 -12.21
N PHE A 91 -2.27 16.24 -12.46
CA PHE A 91 -2.52 16.95 -13.73
C PHE A 91 -1.51 18.09 -13.94
N ARG A 92 -1.08 18.76 -12.87
CA ARG A 92 -0.02 19.76 -12.91
C ARG A 92 1.33 19.16 -13.33
N VAL A 93 1.72 17.98 -12.81
CA VAL A 93 2.95 17.31 -13.26
C VAL A 93 2.85 16.89 -14.72
N ILE A 94 1.70 16.35 -15.17
CA ILE A 94 1.46 16.01 -16.58
C ILE A 94 1.65 17.25 -17.47
N SER A 95 1.05 18.38 -17.08
CA SER A 95 1.24 19.65 -17.78
C SER A 95 2.72 20.06 -17.82
N GLY A 96 3.46 19.90 -16.72
CA GLY A 96 4.89 20.20 -16.64
C GLY A 96 5.72 19.37 -17.62
N VAL A 97 5.54 18.05 -17.62
CA VAL A 97 6.25 17.12 -18.52
C VAL A 97 5.97 17.42 -19.99
N LEU A 98 4.73 17.77 -20.34
CA LEU A 98 4.35 18.11 -21.71
C LEU A 98 4.95 19.44 -22.19
N CYS A 99 5.21 20.37 -21.28
CA CYS A 99 5.82 21.67 -21.57
C CYS A 99 7.35 21.67 -21.44
N ASP A 100 7.93 20.61 -20.89
CA ASP A 100 9.37 20.53 -20.68
C ASP A 100 10.11 20.45 -22.02
N THR A 101 11.06 21.37 -22.21
CA THR A 101 11.82 21.54 -23.45
C THR A 101 13.11 20.72 -23.49
N ARG A 102 13.53 20.10 -22.37
CA ARG A 102 14.77 19.33 -22.30
C ARG A 102 14.70 18.12 -23.24
N PRO A 103 15.73 17.84 -24.06
CA PRO A 103 15.67 16.77 -25.06
C PRO A 103 15.91 15.37 -24.47
N TYR A 104 16.52 15.27 -23.30
CA TYR A 104 16.96 14.02 -22.68
C TYR A 104 15.93 13.38 -21.73
N ILE A 105 14.83 14.08 -21.42
CA ILE A 105 13.79 13.54 -20.53
C ILE A 105 12.98 12.44 -21.25
N ASP A 106 12.67 11.37 -20.52
CA ASP A 106 11.78 10.31 -21.00
C ASP A 106 10.31 10.70 -20.79
N ARG A 107 9.77 11.52 -21.70
CA ARG A 107 8.38 12.01 -21.62
C ARG A 107 7.37 10.85 -21.60
N ASP A 108 7.63 9.78 -22.36
CA ASP A 108 6.69 8.67 -22.49
C ASP A 108 6.61 7.85 -21.20
N GLU A 109 7.74 7.59 -20.54
CA GLU A 109 7.77 6.92 -19.24
C GLU A 109 7.16 7.80 -18.14
N TRP A 110 7.44 9.11 -18.14
CA TRP A 110 6.80 10.05 -17.22
C TRP A 110 5.27 10.01 -17.35
N LEU A 111 4.73 10.15 -18.56
CA LEU A 111 3.29 10.13 -18.80
C LEU A 111 2.68 8.78 -18.41
N ARG A 112 3.36 7.65 -18.72
CA ARG A 112 2.91 6.31 -18.34
C ARG A 112 2.80 6.15 -16.82
N ARG A 113 3.80 6.59 -16.05
CA ARG A 113 3.75 6.50 -14.58
C ARG A 113 2.74 7.46 -13.97
N LEU A 114 2.58 8.67 -14.53
CA LEU A 114 1.58 9.63 -14.06
C LEU A 114 0.15 9.15 -14.32
N GLU A 115 -0.11 8.51 -15.46
CA GLU A 115 -1.40 7.87 -15.76
C GLU A 115 -1.69 6.72 -14.79
N SER A 116 -0.70 5.86 -14.55
CA SER A 116 -0.80 4.77 -13.56
C SER A 116 -1.09 5.32 -12.17
N LEU A 117 -0.38 6.38 -11.76
CA LEU A 117 -0.59 7.04 -10.48
C LEU A 117 -1.99 7.64 -10.37
N ALA A 118 -2.46 8.38 -11.39
CA ALA A 118 -3.81 8.92 -11.41
C ALA A 118 -4.88 7.82 -11.29
N ASN A 119 -4.69 6.68 -11.97
CA ASN A 119 -5.60 5.55 -11.88
C ASN A 119 -5.63 4.95 -10.46
N LEU A 120 -4.47 4.81 -9.80
CA LEU A 120 -4.40 4.37 -8.40
C LEU A 120 -5.08 5.37 -7.46
N GLN A 121 -4.88 6.68 -7.66
CA GLN A 121 -5.56 7.72 -6.89
C GLN A 121 -7.08 7.65 -7.05
N LEU A 122 -7.57 7.49 -8.28
CA LEU A 122 -9.00 7.36 -8.58
C LEU A 122 -9.60 6.10 -7.96
N GLU A 123 -8.88 4.97 -7.98
CA GLU A 123 -9.35 3.74 -7.34
C GLU A 123 -9.49 3.90 -5.82
N VAL A 124 -8.51 4.51 -5.15
CA VAL A 124 -8.58 4.76 -3.70
C VAL A 124 -9.68 5.78 -3.38
N LEU A 125 -9.78 6.85 -4.17
CA LEU A 125 -10.86 7.85 -4.04
C LEU A 125 -12.24 7.19 -4.18
N ALA A 126 -12.43 6.34 -5.18
CA ALA A 126 -13.67 5.61 -5.39
C ALA A 126 -14.04 4.73 -4.18
N CYS A 127 -13.07 4.06 -3.55
CA CYS A 127 -13.32 3.30 -2.32
C CYS A 127 -13.76 4.19 -1.14
N ILE A 128 -13.23 5.41 -1.03
CA ILE A 128 -13.59 6.38 0.02
C ILE A 128 -15.03 6.86 -0.17
N VAL A 129 -15.41 7.22 -1.40
CA VAL A 129 -16.73 7.80 -1.71
C VAL A 129 -17.81 6.76 -1.99
N GLU A 130 -17.48 5.46 -2.00
CA GLU A 130 -18.45 4.41 -2.21
C GLU A 130 -19.50 4.40 -1.09
N GLY A 131 -20.75 4.71 -1.46
CA GLY A 131 -21.89 4.87 -0.55
C GLY A 131 -22.02 6.28 0.07
N ASP A 132 -21.26 7.26 -0.40
CA ASP A 132 -21.29 8.64 0.08
C ASP A 132 -22.33 9.50 -0.64
N GLU A 133 -23.57 9.44 -0.16
CA GLU A 133 -24.69 10.22 -0.69
C GLU A 133 -24.69 11.69 -0.21
N GLY A 134 -23.77 12.07 0.68
CA GLY A 134 -23.70 13.41 1.28
C GLY A 134 -22.95 14.45 0.45
N ALA A 135 -22.33 14.03 -0.66
CA ALA A 135 -21.45 14.88 -1.45
C ALA A 135 -22.22 16.01 -2.17
N PRO A 136 -21.63 17.22 -2.28
CA PRO A 136 -22.24 18.33 -3.02
C PRO A 136 -22.26 18.01 -4.52
N THR A 137 -23.43 17.68 -5.05
CA THR A 137 -23.60 17.30 -6.44
C THR A 137 -24.63 18.17 -7.15
N SER A 138 -24.44 18.30 -8.46
CA SER A 138 -25.39 18.92 -9.36
C SER A 138 -26.08 17.83 -10.18
N ASN A 139 -27.41 17.87 -10.19
CA ASN A 139 -28.19 16.99 -11.05
C ASN A 139 -27.99 17.37 -12.51
N LEU A 140 -27.98 16.34 -13.37
CA LEU A 140 -27.90 16.55 -14.80
C LEU A 140 -29.13 17.34 -15.26
N SER A 141 -28.91 18.48 -15.91
CA SER A 141 -30.00 19.33 -16.38
C SER A 141 -30.55 18.81 -17.71
N ASN A 142 -31.87 18.63 -17.79
CA ASN A 142 -32.60 18.44 -19.04
C ASN A 142 -32.74 19.79 -19.79
N CYS A 143 -31.63 20.44 -20.13
CA CYS A 143 -31.68 21.73 -20.81
C CYS A 143 -31.82 21.57 -22.33
N CYS A 144 -32.98 21.99 -22.87
CA CYS A 144 -33.24 22.15 -24.31
C CYS A 144 -32.72 23.49 -24.88
N SER A 145 -31.75 24.12 -24.26
CA SER A 145 -31.31 25.48 -24.62
C SER A 145 -29.82 25.48 -24.96
N SER A 146 -29.53 25.66 -26.25
CA SER A 146 -28.22 26.02 -26.83
C SER A 146 -27.02 25.34 -26.19
N VAL A 147 -26.65 24.17 -26.73
CA VAL A 147 -25.34 23.54 -26.51
C VAL A 147 -24.26 24.54 -26.89
N GLY A 148 -23.63 25.16 -25.89
CA GLY A 148 -22.33 25.78 -26.08
C GLY A 148 -21.33 24.70 -26.46
N THR A 149 -20.28 25.07 -27.20
CA THR A 149 -19.25 24.17 -27.76
C THR A 149 -18.49 23.34 -26.72
N GLU A 150 -18.80 23.46 -25.43
CA GLU A 150 -18.00 23.02 -24.28
C GLU A 150 -18.68 21.97 -23.40
N SER A 151 -19.80 21.36 -23.83
CA SER A 151 -20.50 20.34 -23.03
C SER A 151 -20.51 18.96 -23.70
N VAL A 152 -20.20 17.92 -22.92
CA VAL A 152 -20.38 16.51 -23.34
C VAL A 152 -21.88 16.20 -23.33
N VAL A 153 -22.44 15.98 -24.52
CA VAL A 153 -23.85 15.64 -24.73
C VAL A 153 -23.99 14.15 -24.97
N TRP A 154 -24.70 13.46 -24.08
CA TRP A 154 -25.06 12.05 -24.29
C TRP A 154 -26.43 11.92 -24.93
N HIS A 155 -26.49 11.09 -25.97
CA HIS A 155 -27.73 10.65 -26.60
C HIS A 155 -27.89 9.15 -26.33
N LYS A 156 -28.81 8.74 -25.44
CA LYS A 156 -29.42 7.40 -25.61
C LYS A 156 -30.42 7.51 -26.75
N SER A 157 -30.37 6.60 -27.72
CA SER A 157 -31.32 6.60 -28.85
C SER A 157 -32.77 6.66 -28.33
N GLY A 158 -33.49 7.74 -28.64
CA GLY A 158 -34.85 8.01 -28.13
C GLY A 158 -34.95 8.88 -26.86
N SER A 159 -33.85 9.41 -26.33
CA SER A 159 -33.84 10.25 -25.11
C SER A 159 -33.37 11.70 -25.38
N LYS A 160 -33.77 12.63 -24.51
CA LYS A 160 -33.32 14.04 -24.56
C LYS A 160 -31.82 14.14 -24.24
N PRO A 161 -31.09 15.08 -24.87
CA PRO A 161 -29.67 15.29 -24.59
C PRO A 161 -29.45 15.63 -23.11
N ILE A 162 -28.55 14.88 -22.48
CA ILE A 162 -28.13 15.09 -21.10
C ILE A 162 -26.83 15.90 -21.13
N VAL A 163 -26.79 17.02 -20.40
CA VAL A 163 -25.64 17.93 -20.33
C VAL A 163 -24.93 17.75 -18.98
N SER A 164 -23.69 17.28 -19.01
CA SER A 164 -22.80 17.26 -17.84
C SER A 164 -22.12 18.63 -17.66
N ARG A 165 -22.03 19.11 -16.41
CA ARG A 165 -21.31 20.36 -16.10
C ARG A 165 -19.83 20.03 -15.92
N LEU A 166 -19.02 20.45 -16.89
CA LEU A 166 -17.57 20.30 -16.86
C LEU A 166 -16.94 21.30 -15.87
N SER A 167 -15.94 20.85 -15.11
CA SER A 167 -15.05 21.72 -14.34
C SER A 167 -14.38 22.74 -15.28
N LYS A 168 -14.41 24.02 -14.90
CA LYS A 168 -13.78 25.10 -15.67
C LYS A 168 -12.37 25.39 -15.21
N GLU A 169 -12.07 25.07 -13.95
CA GLU A 169 -10.81 25.42 -13.30
C GLU A 169 -9.79 24.28 -13.32
N SER A 170 -10.25 23.01 -13.36
CA SER A 170 -9.39 21.84 -13.42
C SER A 170 -8.50 21.83 -14.66
N LEU A 171 -7.29 21.31 -14.50
CA LEU A 171 -6.32 21.16 -15.58
C LEU A 171 -6.70 20.04 -16.55
N LEU A 172 -7.35 18.96 -16.12
CA LEU A 172 -7.63 17.83 -17.01
C LEU A 172 -8.52 18.21 -18.22
N PRO A 173 -9.67 18.90 -18.03
CA PRO A 173 -10.44 19.45 -19.15
C PRO A 173 -9.63 20.36 -20.08
N ARG A 174 -8.70 21.14 -19.53
CA ARG A 174 -7.87 22.08 -20.29
C ARG A 174 -6.78 21.36 -21.08
N LEU A 175 -6.17 20.33 -20.49
CA LEU A 175 -5.20 19.46 -21.14
C LEU A 175 -5.85 18.73 -22.32
N ALA A 176 -7.12 18.32 -22.21
CA ALA A 176 -7.83 17.65 -23.31
C ALA A 176 -7.91 18.50 -24.60
N ALA A 177 -7.82 19.83 -24.51
CA ALA A 177 -7.76 20.71 -25.67
C ALA A 177 -6.38 20.74 -26.37
N TRP A 178 -5.32 20.23 -25.73
CA TRP A 178 -3.97 20.23 -26.27
C TRP A 178 -3.75 19.00 -27.15
N ARG A 179 -3.24 19.22 -28.37
CA ARG A 179 -2.94 18.12 -29.31
C ARG A 179 -1.95 17.11 -28.72
N THR A 180 -0.96 17.57 -27.97
CA THR A 180 0.06 16.72 -27.32
C THR A 180 -0.49 15.91 -26.16
N ALA A 181 -1.56 16.37 -25.51
CA ALA A 181 -2.14 15.71 -24.33
C ALA A 181 -3.40 14.88 -24.65
N GLN A 182 -3.81 14.80 -25.92
CA GLN A 182 -5.08 14.16 -26.30
C GLN A 182 -5.13 12.69 -25.86
N SER A 183 -4.01 11.97 -26.01
CA SER A 183 -3.91 10.54 -25.67
C SER A 183 -4.02 10.28 -24.16
N VAL A 184 -3.25 11.04 -23.36
CA VAL A 184 -3.27 10.95 -21.89
C VAL A 184 -4.63 11.39 -21.32
N SER A 185 -5.17 12.51 -21.79
CA SER A 185 -6.46 13.03 -21.32
C SER A 185 -7.59 12.06 -21.61
N PHE A 186 -7.60 11.45 -22.80
CA PHE A 186 -8.58 10.42 -23.16
C PHE A 186 -8.50 9.21 -22.22
N ARG A 187 -7.30 8.69 -21.94
CA ARG A 187 -7.13 7.56 -21.00
C ARG A 187 -7.59 7.92 -19.59
N LEU A 188 -7.29 9.12 -19.11
CA LEU A 188 -7.72 9.59 -17.79
C LEU A 188 -9.24 9.73 -17.69
N HIS A 189 -9.92 10.25 -18.72
CA HIS A 189 -11.39 10.29 -18.76
C HIS A 189 -12.03 8.89 -18.62
N PHE A 190 -11.48 7.88 -19.29
CA PHE A 190 -11.95 6.49 -19.15
C PHE A 190 -11.56 5.86 -17.82
N ALA A 191 -10.42 6.22 -17.25
CA ALA A 191 -10.04 5.79 -15.90
C ALA A 191 -11.04 6.33 -14.86
N ILE A 192 -11.45 7.60 -14.97
CA ILE A 192 -12.47 8.18 -14.10
C ILE A 192 -13.79 7.43 -14.25
N GLU A 193 -14.26 7.19 -15.49
CA GLU A 193 -15.50 6.43 -15.74
C GLU A 193 -15.45 5.04 -15.09
N GLY A 194 -14.37 4.30 -15.34
CA GLY A 194 -14.21 2.94 -14.86
C GLY A 194 -14.11 2.85 -13.34
N GLN A 195 -13.22 3.65 -12.72
CA GLN A 195 -12.99 3.58 -11.28
C GLN A 195 -14.18 4.12 -10.48
N MET A 196 -14.83 5.18 -10.96
CA MET A 196 -15.96 5.78 -10.27
C MET A 196 -17.27 5.01 -10.50
N ALA A 197 -17.28 3.88 -11.21
CA ALA A 197 -18.52 3.16 -11.54
C ALA A 197 -19.37 2.77 -10.31
N ARG A 198 -18.73 2.48 -9.17
CA ARG A 198 -19.39 2.16 -7.88
C ARG A 198 -19.68 3.37 -7.00
N ALA A 199 -19.14 4.54 -7.35
CA ALA A 199 -19.39 5.78 -6.62
C ALA A 199 -20.78 6.35 -6.96
N PRO A 200 -21.47 7.00 -6.01
CA PRO A 200 -22.80 7.55 -6.22
C PRO A 200 -22.82 8.75 -7.20
N PHE A 201 -21.68 9.39 -7.41
CA PHE A 201 -21.50 10.51 -8.33
C PHE A 201 -20.31 10.29 -9.28
N THR A 202 -20.14 11.21 -10.21
CA THR A 202 -18.96 11.33 -11.07
C THR A 202 -18.23 12.65 -10.84
N LEU A 203 -16.97 12.77 -11.27
CA LEU A 203 -16.11 13.92 -10.92
C LEU A 203 -16.39 15.19 -11.75
N GLY A 204 -16.92 15.07 -12.96
CA GLY A 204 -17.19 16.21 -13.84
C GLY A 204 -15.94 16.78 -14.52
N LEU A 205 -14.95 15.94 -14.81
CA LEU A 205 -13.65 16.33 -15.38
C LEU A 205 -13.51 16.03 -16.87
N GLY A 206 -14.59 15.60 -17.53
CA GLY A 206 -14.62 15.30 -18.97
C GLY A 206 -14.83 13.82 -19.26
N GLU A 207 -15.01 13.01 -18.22
CA GLU A 207 -15.38 11.61 -18.35
C GLU A 207 -16.76 11.44 -19.02
N PRO A 208 -16.98 10.29 -19.68
CA PRO A 208 -18.25 9.99 -20.30
C PRO A 208 -19.47 10.04 -19.40
N ASN A 209 -19.43 9.53 -18.17
CA ASN A 209 -20.62 9.39 -17.33
C ASN A 209 -21.75 8.59 -18.02
N LEU A 210 -21.46 7.37 -18.48
CA LEU A 210 -22.40 6.52 -19.23
C LEU A 210 -23.62 6.12 -18.37
N ALA A 211 -23.42 6.07 -17.05
CA ALA A 211 -24.46 5.80 -16.07
C ALA A 211 -25.37 7.00 -15.77
N ALA A 212 -25.08 8.20 -16.32
CA ALA A 212 -25.81 9.44 -16.04
C ALA A 212 -25.94 9.73 -14.53
N LYS A 213 -24.84 9.53 -13.79
CA LYS A 213 -24.73 9.86 -12.37
C LYS A 213 -24.73 11.36 -12.14
N PRO A 214 -25.14 11.84 -10.96
CA PRO A 214 -24.95 13.23 -10.58
C PRO A 214 -23.47 13.63 -10.63
N VAL A 215 -23.20 14.90 -10.92
CA VAL A 215 -21.84 15.41 -11.13
C VAL A 215 -21.42 16.21 -9.89
N LEU A 216 -20.26 15.86 -9.32
CA LEU A 216 -19.66 16.57 -8.20
C LEU A 216 -19.48 18.05 -8.53
N GLU A 217 -19.74 18.95 -7.57
CA GLU A 217 -19.43 20.38 -7.72
C GLU A 217 -17.91 20.63 -7.59
N TYR A 218 -17.13 20.05 -8.51
CA TYR A 218 -15.68 19.92 -8.44
C TYR A 218 -14.96 21.24 -8.16
N ASP A 219 -15.27 22.30 -8.92
CA ASP A 219 -14.60 23.60 -8.77
C ASP A 219 -14.82 24.23 -7.38
N LYS A 220 -15.98 24.01 -6.76
CA LYS A 220 -16.27 24.55 -5.42
C LYS A 220 -15.57 23.78 -4.32
N ILE A 221 -15.35 22.48 -4.51
CA ILE A 221 -14.76 21.59 -3.51
C ILE A 221 -13.24 21.58 -3.63
N CYS A 222 -12.74 21.33 -4.85
CA CYS A 222 -11.31 21.19 -5.10
C CYS A 222 -10.61 22.56 -5.19
N THR A 223 -11.34 23.62 -5.56
CA THR A 223 -10.79 24.97 -5.76
C THR A 223 -9.45 24.93 -6.54
N PRO A 224 -9.42 24.36 -7.76
CA PRO A 224 -8.15 23.99 -8.42
C PRO A 224 -7.16 25.16 -8.54
N LEU A 225 -7.66 26.39 -8.76
CA LEU A 225 -6.82 27.58 -8.83
C LEU A 225 -6.06 27.88 -7.53
N GLU A 226 -6.68 27.64 -6.36
CA GLU A 226 -6.00 27.80 -5.06
C GLU A 226 -4.93 26.73 -4.88
N VAL A 227 -5.19 25.49 -5.33
CA VAL A 227 -4.19 24.41 -5.31
C VAL A 227 -3.00 24.74 -6.21
N TYR A 228 -3.22 25.31 -7.39
CA TYR A 228 -2.14 25.70 -8.30
C TYR A 228 -1.36 26.91 -7.80
N ALA A 229 -1.98 27.78 -7.00
CA ALA A 229 -1.28 28.90 -6.36
C ALA A 229 -0.24 28.42 -5.34
N CYS A 230 -0.41 27.23 -4.75
CA CYS A 230 0.58 26.55 -3.90
C CYS A 230 1.73 25.96 -4.73
N ARG A 231 2.47 26.81 -5.43
CA ARG A 231 3.66 26.45 -6.23
C ARG A 231 4.79 27.43 -5.95
N GLN A 232 6.02 26.99 -6.19
CA GLN A 232 7.17 27.89 -6.16
C GLN A 232 7.04 28.97 -7.25
N VAL A 233 7.33 30.22 -6.89
CA VAL A 233 7.03 31.40 -7.74
C VAL A 233 7.99 31.51 -8.91
N MET A 234 9.24 31.08 -8.74
CA MET A 234 10.27 31.09 -9.79
C MET A 234 11.32 30.00 -9.51
N SER A 235 11.11 28.79 -10.01
CA SER A 235 12.19 27.80 -9.97
C SER A 235 13.16 28.05 -11.13
N GLY A 236 14.38 28.50 -10.81
CA GLY A 236 15.47 28.49 -11.78
C GLY A 236 15.86 27.06 -12.19
N HIS A 237 15.61 26.10 -11.30
CA HIS A 237 15.93 24.70 -11.48
C HIS A 237 14.79 23.91 -12.15
N PRO A 238 15.07 23.10 -13.20
CA PRO A 238 14.02 22.39 -13.95
C PRO A 238 13.27 21.32 -13.13
N GLU A 239 13.93 20.73 -12.13
CA GLU A 239 13.37 19.65 -11.30
C GLU A 239 12.65 20.10 -10.01
N ASP A 240 12.74 21.38 -9.64
CA ASP A 240 12.17 21.91 -8.39
C ASP A 240 10.65 21.70 -8.31
N HIS A 241 9.95 22.03 -9.39
CA HIS A 241 8.51 21.85 -9.48
C HIS A 241 8.11 20.37 -9.42
N THR A 242 8.89 19.47 -10.02
CA THR A 242 8.64 18.02 -9.94
C THR A 242 8.77 17.55 -8.49
N LEU A 243 9.91 17.85 -7.85
CA LEU A 243 10.19 17.41 -6.49
C LEU A 243 9.15 17.94 -5.49
N SER A 244 8.85 19.24 -5.56
CA SER A 244 7.86 19.86 -4.67
C SER A 244 6.45 19.30 -4.90
N THR A 245 6.03 19.14 -6.16
CA THR A 245 4.68 18.61 -6.46
C THR A 245 4.51 17.16 -6.02
N VAL A 246 5.53 16.30 -6.23
CA VAL A 246 5.48 14.89 -5.80
C VAL A 246 5.36 14.79 -4.29
N HIS A 247 6.08 15.61 -3.53
CA HIS A 247 5.93 15.63 -2.07
C HIS A 247 4.58 16.23 -1.63
N GLN A 248 4.04 17.24 -2.33
CA GLN A 248 2.68 17.74 -2.04
C GLN A 248 1.61 16.65 -2.28
N ILE A 249 1.76 15.82 -3.32
CA ILE A 249 0.89 14.65 -3.58
C ILE A 249 0.97 13.67 -2.39
N MET A 250 2.19 13.36 -1.93
CA MET A 250 2.41 12.49 -0.77
C MET A 250 1.73 13.07 0.49
N GLU A 251 1.93 14.35 0.78
CA GLU A 251 1.34 15.05 1.94
C GLU A 251 -0.19 15.09 1.90
N ALA A 252 -0.78 15.29 0.72
CA ALA A 252 -2.22 15.24 0.54
C ALA A 252 -2.78 13.85 0.93
N TRP A 253 -2.15 12.78 0.48
CA TRP A 253 -2.56 11.41 0.83
C TRP A 253 -2.26 11.04 2.29
N LEU A 254 -1.25 11.65 2.90
CA LEU A 254 -1.02 11.53 4.34
C LEU A 254 -2.12 12.23 5.16
N GLU A 255 -2.67 13.35 4.68
CA GLU A 255 -3.85 13.99 5.29
C GLU A 255 -5.10 13.09 5.17
N VAL A 256 -5.30 12.45 4.00
CA VAL A 256 -6.35 11.43 3.79
C VAL A 256 -6.20 10.29 4.81
N ALA A 257 -5.01 9.72 4.95
CA ALA A 257 -4.73 8.65 5.91
C ALA A 257 -5.00 9.08 7.36
N SER A 258 -4.71 10.35 7.70
CA SER A 258 -5.03 10.94 9.00
C SER A 258 -6.53 10.88 9.31
N GLY A 259 -7.36 11.31 8.37
CA GLY A 259 -8.82 11.27 8.51
C GLY A 259 -9.36 9.85 8.58
N LEU A 260 -8.81 8.92 7.79
CA LEU A 260 -9.19 7.51 7.82
C LEU A 260 -8.83 6.84 9.16
N LEU A 261 -7.66 7.11 9.74
CA LEU A 261 -7.28 6.58 11.06
C LEU A 261 -8.24 7.05 12.16
N GLN A 262 -8.64 8.33 12.11
CA GLN A 262 -9.64 8.88 13.02
C GLN A 262 -11.02 8.21 12.83
N ASN A 263 -11.40 7.91 11.58
CA ASN A 263 -12.61 7.14 11.28
C ASN A 263 -12.55 5.74 11.90
N VAL A 264 -11.43 5.02 11.75
CA VAL A 264 -11.24 3.68 12.33
C VAL A 264 -11.45 3.70 13.84
N GLU A 265 -10.80 4.63 14.54
CA GLU A 265 -10.94 4.74 16.00
C GLU A 265 -12.39 5.02 16.41
N ARG A 266 -13.08 5.93 15.70
CA ARG A 266 -14.49 6.26 15.94
C ARG A 266 -15.41 5.06 15.70
N MET A 267 -15.24 4.35 14.59
CA MET A 267 -16.05 3.19 14.21
C MET A 267 -15.86 2.02 15.17
N VAL A 268 -14.61 1.75 15.59
CA VAL A 268 -14.34 0.74 16.63
C VAL A 268 -14.97 1.14 17.97
N LYS A 269 -15.02 2.44 18.30
CA LYS A 269 -15.74 2.92 19.50
C LYS A 269 -17.25 2.77 19.37
N ALA A 270 -17.82 2.95 18.19
CA ALA A 270 -19.25 2.79 17.90
C ALA A 270 -19.68 1.32 17.77
N GLY A 271 -18.74 0.39 17.54
CA GLY A 271 -19.03 -1.03 17.32
C GLY A 271 -19.16 -1.42 15.84
N ASP A 272 -18.92 -0.49 14.91
CA ASP A 272 -19.01 -0.69 13.46
C ASP A 272 -17.74 -1.33 12.89
N ILE A 273 -17.48 -2.56 13.30
CA ILE A 273 -16.23 -3.30 12.97
C ILE A 273 -16.04 -3.47 11.45
N GLY A 274 -17.13 -3.69 10.70
CA GLY A 274 -17.07 -3.83 9.25
C GLY A 274 -16.60 -2.55 8.53
N LEU A 275 -17.11 -1.39 8.93
CA LEU A 275 -16.70 -0.10 8.36
C LEU A 275 -15.28 0.29 8.79
N ALA A 276 -14.89 -0.05 10.03
CA ALA A 276 -13.51 0.10 10.48
C ALA A 276 -12.56 -0.73 9.60
N ALA A 277 -12.92 -1.98 9.28
CA ALA A 277 -12.12 -2.83 8.39
C ALA A 277 -11.99 -2.22 7.00
N LYS A 278 -13.09 -1.71 6.41
CA LYS A 278 -13.06 -0.98 5.13
C LYS A 278 -12.06 0.18 5.17
N ASN A 279 -12.09 1.03 6.20
CA ASN A 279 -11.16 2.16 6.32
C ASN A 279 -9.70 1.69 6.47
N CYS A 280 -9.42 0.61 7.21
CA CYS A 280 -8.07 0.04 7.28
C CYS A 280 -7.56 -0.46 5.93
N TRP A 281 -8.40 -1.12 5.14
CA TRP A 281 -8.04 -1.50 3.77
C TRP A 281 -7.75 -0.30 2.89
N ILE A 282 -8.48 0.80 3.05
CA ILE A 282 -8.19 2.04 2.32
C ILE A 282 -6.84 2.62 2.78
N ILE A 283 -6.54 2.66 4.09
CA ILE A 283 -5.25 3.11 4.61
C ILE A 283 -4.09 2.30 4.03
N GLU A 284 -4.23 0.98 3.95
CA GLU A 284 -3.26 0.09 3.32
C GLU A 284 -2.98 0.47 1.85
N ARG A 285 -4.05 0.73 1.10
CA ARG A 285 -3.95 1.17 -0.30
C ARG A 285 -3.34 2.56 -0.43
N VAL A 286 -3.60 3.46 0.52
CA VAL A 286 -2.94 4.77 0.59
C VAL A 286 -1.43 4.59 0.76
N TRP A 287 -0.96 3.71 1.65
CA TRP A 287 0.48 3.45 1.78
C TRP A 287 1.13 2.91 0.50
N LYS A 288 0.44 2.01 -0.21
CA LYS A 288 0.89 1.55 -1.54
C LYS A 288 0.94 2.68 -2.57
N LEU A 289 -0.03 3.57 -2.54
CA LEU A 289 -0.06 4.76 -3.38
C LEU A 289 1.08 5.74 -3.05
N LEU A 290 1.46 5.88 -1.78
CA LEU A 290 2.63 6.67 -1.38
C LEU A 290 3.92 6.10 -1.98
N ILE A 291 4.07 4.77 -2.04
CA ILE A 291 5.21 4.12 -2.73
C ILE A 291 5.24 4.55 -4.19
N SER A 292 4.14 4.36 -4.92
CA SER A 292 4.04 4.73 -6.34
C SER A 292 4.25 6.24 -6.59
N THR A 293 3.86 7.08 -5.64
CA THR A 293 4.09 8.53 -5.69
C THR A 293 5.58 8.84 -5.61
N MET A 294 6.28 8.27 -4.64
CA MET A 294 7.72 8.53 -4.44
C MET A 294 8.55 7.91 -5.57
N ASP A 295 8.12 6.79 -6.14
CA ASP A 295 8.78 6.13 -7.28
C ASP A 295 8.79 6.97 -8.56
N LEU A 296 7.99 8.05 -8.65
CA LEU A 296 8.12 9.04 -9.73
C LEU A 296 9.50 9.72 -9.73
N LEU A 297 10.10 9.93 -8.56
CA LEU A 297 11.40 10.60 -8.44
C LEU A 297 12.53 9.77 -9.07
N GLN A 298 12.33 8.47 -9.32
CA GLN A 298 13.31 7.65 -10.05
C GLN A 298 13.47 8.05 -11.52
N ILE A 299 12.49 8.76 -12.10
CA ILE A 299 12.50 9.18 -13.52
C ILE A 299 13.13 10.56 -13.69
N MET A 300 13.40 11.28 -12.59
CA MET A 300 14.11 12.54 -12.65
C MET A 300 15.51 12.32 -13.21
N ASP A 301 16.01 13.29 -13.98
CA ASP A 301 17.39 13.21 -14.45
C ASP A 301 18.35 13.26 -13.25
N PRO A 302 19.31 12.32 -13.12
CA PRO A 302 20.21 12.29 -11.97
C PRO A 302 21.09 13.53 -11.84
N ASP A 303 21.61 14.10 -12.93
CA ASP A 303 22.48 15.28 -12.88
C ASP A 303 21.68 16.52 -12.46
N ASP A 304 20.48 16.70 -13.01
CA ASP A 304 19.58 17.77 -12.59
C ASP A 304 19.14 17.59 -11.11
N PHE A 305 18.78 16.37 -10.68
CA PHE A 305 18.42 16.14 -9.28
C PHE A 305 19.58 16.45 -8.32
N MET A 306 20.81 16.05 -8.64
CA MET A 306 21.96 16.31 -7.79
C MET A 306 22.27 17.81 -7.68
N ARG A 307 22.07 18.60 -8.74
CA ARG A 307 22.17 20.06 -8.66
C ARG A 307 21.09 20.66 -7.77
N LEU A 308 19.84 20.23 -7.94
CA LEU A 308 18.73 20.67 -7.09
C LEU A 308 18.98 20.36 -5.61
N LYS A 309 19.53 19.18 -5.31
CA LYS A 309 19.87 18.75 -3.95
C LYS A 309 20.85 19.73 -3.28
N GLU A 310 21.88 20.17 -4.02
CA GLU A 310 22.84 21.16 -3.54
C GLU A 310 22.17 22.55 -3.37
N GLU A 311 21.34 22.97 -4.33
CA GLU A 311 20.63 24.26 -4.28
C GLU A 311 19.61 24.36 -3.14
N LEU A 312 18.89 23.26 -2.85
CA LEU A 312 17.95 23.19 -1.74
C LEU A 312 18.64 23.13 -0.37
N ALA A 313 19.98 23.09 -0.34
CA ALA A 313 20.81 22.99 0.86
C ALA A 313 20.16 22.07 1.89
N ILE A 314 19.86 20.82 1.48
CA ILE A 314 19.46 19.75 2.41
C ILE A 314 20.52 19.64 3.55
N SER A 315 21.72 20.17 3.32
CA SER A 315 22.73 20.58 4.30
C SER A 315 23.07 22.09 4.18
N GLN A 316 22.77 22.94 5.17
CA GLN A 316 23.71 23.91 5.78
C GLN A 316 23.01 24.90 6.73
N ASP A 317 23.53 24.96 7.95
CA ASP A 317 23.47 26.12 8.85
C ASP A 317 24.92 26.64 8.93
N GLU A 318 25.16 27.91 8.61
CA GLU A 318 26.52 28.49 8.52
C GLU A 318 27.16 28.76 9.89
N THR A 319 26.48 28.48 11.02
CA THR A 319 26.99 28.87 12.35
C THR A 319 27.11 27.77 13.40
N ALA A 320 27.06 26.49 13.00
CA ALA A 320 27.33 25.38 13.92
C ALA A 320 28.51 24.53 13.46
N VAL A 321 29.44 24.32 14.39
CA VAL A 321 30.55 23.36 14.33
C VAL A 321 30.13 22.07 13.63
N SER A 322 30.90 21.69 12.60
CA SER A 322 30.81 20.47 11.79
C SER A 322 29.88 19.39 12.34
N THR A 323 28.68 19.26 11.79
CA THR A 323 27.81 18.11 12.06
C THR A 323 27.04 17.71 10.81
N GLU A 324 27.51 16.59 10.26
CA GLU A 324 26.95 15.72 9.22
C GLU A 324 25.62 15.09 9.67
N HIS A 325 24.66 15.88 10.16
CA HIS A 325 23.51 15.34 10.89
C HIS A 325 22.23 15.53 10.05
N ILE A 326 21.88 14.43 9.36
CA ILE A 326 20.62 14.18 8.64
C ILE A 326 20.41 15.07 7.39
N GLY A 327 21.45 15.13 6.54
CA GLY A 327 21.47 15.93 5.31
C GLY A 327 21.68 15.17 3.99
N GLY A 328 21.62 13.84 3.94
CA GLY A 328 22.17 13.08 2.79
C GLY A 328 21.32 11.95 2.20
N GLY A 329 20.00 11.91 2.38
CA GLY A 329 19.23 10.79 1.81
C GLY A 329 17.72 10.88 1.90
N ALA A 330 17.19 11.13 3.09
CA ALA A 330 15.80 10.80 3.40
C ALA A 330 14.89 12.04 3.53
N TYR A 331 14.79 12.85 2.47
CA TYR A 331 14.07 14.13 2.46
C TYR A 331 12.61 14.04 2.94
N CYS A 332 11.87 12.98 2.59
CA CYS A 332 10.47 12.82 2.99
C CYS A 332 10.29 12.64 4.50
N LEU A 333 11.33 12.21 5.23
CA LEU A 333 11.30 12.06 6.68
C LEU A 333 11.22 13.39 7.42
N ARG A 334 11.44 14.52 6.72
CA ARG A 334 11.15 15.86 7.24
C ARG A 334 9.66 16.09 7.46
N SER A 335 8.79 15.35 6.77
CA SER A 335 7.34 15.38 6.97
C SER A 335 6.91 14.99 8.38
N THR A 336 6.42 15.97 9.14
CA THR A 336 5.78 15.72 10.44
C THR A 336 4.57 14.80 10.31
N LYS A 337 3.82 14.95 9.21
CA LYS A 337 2.63 14.15 8.97
C LYS A 337 2.99 12.69 8.73
N LEU A 338 4.00 12.40 7.91
CA LEU A 338 4.46 11.02 7.66
C LEU A 338 4.79 10.31 8.98
N ARG A 339 5.58 10.95 9.85
CA ARG A 339 5.94 10.40 11.16
C ARG A 339 4.70 10.17 12.03
N GLN A 340 3.77 11.14 12.06
CA GLN A 340 2.52 11.02 12.81
C GLN A 340 1.64 9.86 12.32
N ILE A 341 1.49 9.69 11.01
CA ILE A 341 0.65 8.63 10.43
C ILE A 341 1.29 7.26 10.61
N SER A 342 2.60 7.12 10.41
CA SER A 342 3.32 5.87 10.72
C SER A 342 3.12 5.45 12.16
N LYS A 343 3.23 6.39 13.10
CA LYS A 343 2.94 6.14 14.52
C LYS A 343 1.47 5.78 14.75
N GLY A 344 0.53 6.49 14.13
CA GLY A 344 -0.90 6.17 14.20
C GLY A 344 -1.22 4.75 13.72
N CYS A 345 -0.54 4.27 12.68
CA CYS A 345 -0.65 2.89 12.20
C CYS A 345 -0.11 1.88 13.23
N LYS A 346 1.02 2.17 13.90
CA LYS A 346 1.53 1.36 15.02
C LYS A 346 0.55 1.33 16.20
N ASP A 347 -0.08 2.47 16.48
CA ASP A 347 -0.98 2.64 17.61
C ASP A 347 -2.35 1.97 17.41
N LEU A 348 -2.67 1.47 16.21
CA LEU A 348 -3.81 0.58 15.99
C LEU A 348 -3.78 -0.65 16.91
N ARG A 349 -2.59 -1.05 17.42
CA ARG A 349 -2.44 -2.14 18.39
C ARG A 349 -3.27 -1.92 19.66
N HIS A 350 -3.50 -0.66 20.04
CA HIS A 350 -4.31 -0.30 21.21
C HIS A 350 -5.80 -0.62 21.02
N LEU A 351 -6.25 -0.79 19.77
CA LEU A 351 -7.61 -1.21 19.45
C LEU A 351 -7.79 -2.74 19.48
N VAL A 352 -6.71 -3.53 19.40
CA VAL A 352 -6.79 -5.00 19.30
C VAL A 352 -7.48 -5.63 20.52
N PRO A 353 -7.11 -5.35 21.78
CA PRO A 353 -7.81 -5.94 22.93
C PRO A 353 -9.29 -5.55 22.97
N LYS A 354 -9.60 -4.29 22.62
CA LYS A 354 -10.96 -3.76 22.59
C LYS A 354 -11.82 -4.47 21.54
N VAL A 355 -11.29 -4.63 20.33
CA VAL A 355 -11.98 -5.29 19.21
C VAL A 355 -12.20 -6.78 19.49
N VAL A 356 -11.24 -7.44 20.14
CA VAL A 356 -11.35 -8.85 20.56
C VAL A 356 -12.27 -9.01 21.79
N GLY A 357 -12.54 -7.93 22.52
CA GLY A 357 -13.41 -7.94 23.70
C GLY A 357 -12.72 -8.47 24.97
N VAL A 358 -11.41 -8.27 25.08
CA VAL A 358 -10.61 -8.71 26.24
C VAL A 358 -9.82 -7.58 26.86
N GLU A 359 -9.77 -7.54 28.19
CA GLU A 359 -8.88 -6.64 28.93
C GLU A 359 -7.48 -7.24 29.00
N ALA A 360 -6.60 -6.78 28.12
CA ALA A 360 -5.22 -7.25 28.02
C ALA A 360 -4.28 -6.14 27.56
N ASP A 361 -2.98 -6.34 27.75
CA ASP A 361 -1.94 -5.41 27.27
C ASP A 361 -1.93 -5.38 25.72
N PRO A 362 -2.06 -4.20 25.09
CA PRO A 362 -1.89 -4.01 23.65
C PRO A 362 -0.55 -4.49 23.08
N LYS A 363 0.51 -4.55 23.91
CA LYS A 363 1.82 -5.10 23.53
C LYS A 363 1.84 -6.63 23.45
N GLY A 364 0.71 -7.26 23.77
CA GLY A 364 0.53 -8.71 23.73
C GLY A 364 0.61 -9.37 25.10
N GLY A 365 0.32 -10.66 25.11
CA GLY A 365 0.34 -11.50 26.31
C GLY A 365 -0.51 -12.76 26.16
N PRO A 366 -0.40 -13.74 27.07
CA PRO A 366 -1.07 -15.03 26.94
C PRO A 366 -2.59 -14.90 26.77
N ARG A 367 -3.23 -14.03 27.55
CA ARG A 367 -4.68 -13.82 27.50
C ARG A 367 -5.16 -13.28 26.15
N LEU A 368 -4.45 -12.30 25.58
CA LEU A 368 -4.82 -11.73 24.27
C LEU A 368 -4.57 -12.75 23.16
N LEU A 369 -3.44 -13.47 23.24
CA LEU A 369 -3.07 -14.53 22.32
C LEU A 369 -4.13 -15.65 22.28
N GLU A 370 -4.53 -16.17 23.44
CA GLU A 370 -5.57 -17.20 23.57
C GLU A 370 -6.90 -16.74 22.96
N ALA A 371 -7.33 -15.50 23.24
CA ALA A 371 -8.57 -14.96 22.70
C ALA A 371 -8.54 -14.81 21.17
N VAL A 372 -7.41 -14.37 20.62
CA VAL A 372 -7.21 -14.30 19.16
C VAL A 372 -7.18 -15.70 18.54
N MET A 373 -6.50 -16.66 19.15
CA MET A 373 -6.49 -18.06 18.68
C MET A 373 -7.90 -18.64 18.63
N ASP A 374 -8.68 -18.44 19.70
CA ASP A 374 -10.08 -18.87 19.76
C ASP A 374 -10.94 -18.20 18.67
N LEU A 375 -10.78 -16.89 18.48
CA LEU A 375 -11.48 -16.15 17.42
C LEU A 375 -11.16 -16.73 16.03
N LEU A 376 -9.88 -16.93 15.73
CA LEU A 376 -9.43 -17.44 14.43
C LEU A 376 -9.88 -18.88 14.20
N HIS A 377 -9.76 -19.74 15.20
CA HIS A 377 -10.17 -21.14 15.13
C HIS A 377 -11.70 -21.31 14.99
N SER A 378 -12.47 -20.46 15.66
CA SER A 378 -13.94 -20.49 15.58
C SER A 378 -14.52 -19.71 14.39
N HIS A 379 -13.69 -19.03 13.60
CA HIS A 379 -14.11 -18.10 12.54
C HIS A 379 -15.05 -16.98 13.02
N GLY A 380 -15.03 -16.68 14.32
CA GLY A 380 -15.99 -15.77 14.94
C GLY A 380 -17.44 -16.29 14.92
N MET A 381 -17.65 -17.60 14.72
CA MET A 381 -18.95 -18.26 14.80
C MET A 381 -19.19 -18.81 16.21
N GLN A 382 -20.44 -18.80 16.66
CA GLN A 382 -20.84 -19.55 17.85
C GLN A 382 -20.81 -21.04 17.53
N THR A 383 -19.72 -21.72 17.87
CA THR A 383 -19.66 -23.18 17.81
C THR A 383 -20.38 -23.76 19.04
N HIS A 384 -21.21 -24.78 18.83
CA HIS A 384 -21.90 -25.52 19.91
C HIS A 384 -20.93 -26.32 20.82
N ILE A 385 -19.67 -26.43 20.42
CA ILE A 385 -18.60 -27.05 21.20
C ILE A 385 -18.12 -26.01 22.20
N THR A 386 -18.21 -26.30 23.51
CA THR A 386 -17.55 -25.49 24.55
C THR A 386 -16.06 -25.42 24.22
N PRO A 387 -15.51 -24.23 23.95
CA PRO A 387 -14.10 -24.11 23.65
C PRO A 387 -13.32 -24.32 24.95
N PRO A 388 -12.03 -24.65 24.86
CA PRO A 388 -11.18 -24.79 26.05
C PRO A 388 -11.00 -23.49 26.85
N PHE A 389 -11.41 -22.32 26.34
CA PHE A 389 -11.18 -21.01 26.96
C PHE A 389 -12.47 -20.17 27.15
N ARG A 390 -12.42 -19.17 28.03
CA ARG A 390 -13.60 -18.36 28.42
C ARG A 390 -13.97 -17.38 27.29
N ARG A 391 -15.16 -17.56 26.67
CA ARG A 391 -15.64 -16.73 25.55
C ARG A 391 -16.12 -15.32 25.97
N PRO A 392 -15.72 -14.26 25.26
CA PRO A 392 -16.51 -13.04 25.13
C PRO A 392 -17.79 -13.30 24.30
N LEU A 393 -18.90 -12.66 24.65
CA LEU A 393 -20.24 -12.94 24.09
C LEU A 393 -20.44 -12.52 22.62
N ALA A 394 -19.50 -11.80 22.00
CA ALA A 394 -19.73 -11.03 20.78
C ALA A 394 -18.59 -11.15 19.75
N TYR A 395 -18.24 -12.37 19.34
CA TYR A 395 -17.39 -12.52 18.16
C TYR A 395 -18.22 -12.38 16.88
N HIS A 396 -17.69 -11.60 15.93
CA HIS A 396 -18.24 -11.48 14.59
C HIS A 396 -17.12 -11.70 13.58
N SER A 397 -17.40 -12.36 12.45
CA SER A 397 -16.41 -12.64 11.39
C SER A 397 -15.71 -11.37 10.89
N SER A 398 -16.39 -10.22 10.90
CA SER A 398 -15.81 -8.91 10.60
C SER A 398 -14.64 -8.52 11.50
N THR A 399 -14.56 -9.07 12.70
CA THR A 399 -13.44 -8.87 13.62
C THR A 399 -12.16 -9.45 13.05
N ILE A 400 -12.23 -10.64 12.43
CA ILE A 400 -11.09 -11.26 11.75
C ILE A 400 -10.64 -10.36 10.60
N HIS A 401 -11.58 -9.84 9.79
CA HIS A 401 -11.27 -8.95 8.69
C HIS A 401 -10.60 -7.65 9.14
N LEU A 402 -11.04 -7.07 10.26
CA LEU A 402 -10.40 -5.88 10.84
C LEU A 402 -8.96 -6.18 11.31
N LEU A 403 -8.74 -7.30 12.01
CA LEU A 403 -7.41 -7.70 12.48
C LEU A 403 -6.47 -8.03 11.32
N GLN A 404 -6.98 -8.64 10.24
CA GLN A 404 -6.22 -8.84 9.00
C GLN A 404 -5.87 -7.50 8.34
N ALA A 405 -6.81 -6.55 8.30
CA ALA A 405 -6.57 -5.23 7.74
C ALA A 405 -5.51 -4.46 8.55
N PHE A 406 -5.48 -4.60 9.88
CA PHE A 406 -4.40 -4.05 10.71
C PHE A 406 -3.02 -4.58 10.30
N GLN A 407 -2.88 -5.90 10.14
CA GLN A 407 -1.62 -6.51 9.69
C GLN A 407 -1.25 -6.10 8.26
N ALA A 408 -2.24 -5.90 7.39
CA ALA A 408 -2.02 -5.40 6.03
C ALA A 408 -1.49 -3.96 6.03
N VAL A 409 -2.03 -3.08 6.89
CA VAL A 409 -1.51 -1.72 7.10
C VAL A 409 -0.06 -1.76 7.58
N GLU A 410 0.26 -2.59 8.58
CA GLU A 410 1.64 -2.78 9.05
C GLU A 410 2.60 -3.21 7.93
N ALA A 411 2.18 -4.19 7.11
CA ALA A 411 2.98 -4.65 5.98
C ALA A 411 3.23 -3.54 4.96
N ALA A 412 2.21 -2.74 4.62
CA ALA A 412 2.33 -1.63 3.68
C ALA A 412 3.21 -0.48 4.21
N VAL A 413 3.13 -0.17 5.52
CA VAL A 413 4.03 0.81 6.17
C VAL A 413 5.48 0.35 6.05
N ARG A 414 5.79 -0.90 6.40
CA ARG A 414 7.15 -1.44 6.27
C ARG A 414 7.64 -1.44 4.83
N GLN A 415 6.76 -1.81 3.89
CA GLN A 415 7.07 -1.78 2.47
C GLN A 415 7.42 -0.36 2.00
N PHE A 416 6.69 0.66 2.47
CA PHE A 416 6.98 2.05 2.13
C PHE A 416 8.40 2.46 2.54
N TYR A 417 8.79 2.22 3.79
CA TYR A 417 10.12 2.61 4.26
C TYR A 417 11.23 1.84 3.54
N PHE A 418 11.02 0.56 3.26
CA PHE A 418 11.97 -0.23 2.47
C PHE A 418 12.09 0.30 1.04
N SER A 419 10.97 0.53 0.34
CA SER A 419 10.96 1.07 -1.01
C SER A 419 11.58 2.47 -1.07
N TYR A 420 11.30 3.31 -0.07
CA TYR A 420 11.89 4.65 0.01
C TYR A 420 13.40 4.60 0.20
N GLN A 421 13.91 3.68 1.03
CA GLN A 421 15.36 3.43 1.11
C GLN A 421 15.95 3.06 -0.26
N GLN A 422 15.29 2.18 -1.01
CA GLN A 422 15.77 1.79 -2.35
C GLN A 422 15.73 2.96 -3.34
N LEU A 423 14.68 3.78 -3.30
CA LEU A 423 14.56 5.00 -4.10
C LEU A 423 15.74 5.93 -3.84
N VAL A 424 16.04 6.21 -2.58
CA VAL A 424 17.14 7.10 -2.20
C VAL A 424 18.47 6.55 -2.72
N ILE A 425 18.73 5.26 -2.55
CA ILE A 425 19.94 4.61 -3.07
C ILE A 425 20.02 4.73 -4.60
N ALA A 426 18.89 4.56 -5.30
CA ALA A 426 18.83 4.63 -6.76
C ALA A 426 19.09 6.05 -7.29
N VAL A 427 18.57 7.07 -6.61
CA VAL A 427 18.64 8.47 -7.06
C VAL A 427 19.92 9.18 -6.61
N MET A 428 20.40 8.90 -5.40
CA MET A 428 21.58 9.57 -4.80
C MET A 428 22.85 8.71 -4.84
N GLY A 429 22.72 7.42 -5.14
CA GLY A 429 23.82 6.47 -5.11
C GLY A 429 24.10 5.90 -3.72
N SER A 430 24.69 4.69 -3.70
CA SER A 430 24.99 3.98 -2.45
C SER A 430 26.16 4.57 -1.64
N GLY A 431 26.98 5.42 -2.26
CA GLY A 431 28.13 6.07 -1.63
C GLY A 431 27.72 7.18 -0.66
N GLU A 432 26.72 7.98 -1.01
CA GLU A 432 26.17 9.02 -0.13
C GLU A 432 25.39 8.44 1.06
N TYR A 433 24.94 7.19 0.92
CA TYR A 433 24.18 6.46 1.92
C TYR A 433 25.06 5.84 3.02
N LYS A 434 26.35 5.62 2.74
CA LYS A 434 27.33 5.15 3.71
C LYS A 434 28.07 6.36 4.28
N ALA A 435 27.63 6.84 5.43
CA ALA A 435 28.38 7.85 6.17
C ALA A 435 29.83 7.38 6.34
N THR A 436 30.76 8.31 6.18
CA THR A 436 32.18 8.16 6.53
C THR A 436 32.28 7.52 7.92
N ALA A 437 33.24 6.61 8.11
CA ALA A 437 33.37 5.66 9.22
C ALA A 437 33.46 6.24 10.65
N GLN A 438 33.12 7.51 10.86
CA GLN A 438 33.08 8.21 12.14
C GLN A 438 31.68 8.65 12.61
N ALA A 439 30.60 8.45 11.83
CA ALA A 439 29.23 8.64 12.31
C ALA A 439 28.59 7.29 12.70
N GLU A 440 28.06 7.18 13.93
CA GLU A 440 27.66 5.88 14.49
C GLU A 440 26.38 5.26 13.86
N ILE A 441 25.54 6.02 13.12
CA ILE A 441 24.34 5.51 12.43
C ILE A 441 24.04 6.34 11.17
N SER A 442 23.98 5.71 10.00
CA SER A 442 23.62 6.39 8.74
C SER A 442 22.10 6.47 8.52
N ALA A 443 21.63 7.33 7.61
CA ALA A 443 20.21 7.36 7.19
C ALA A 443 19.74 6.00 6.62
N ALA A 444 20.68 5.22 6.06
CA ALA A 444 20.48 3.84 5.65
C ALA A 444 20.13 2.91 6.80
N ASP A 445 20.92 3.02 7.86
CA ASP A 445 20.78 2.19 9.05
C ASP A 445 19.48 2.55 9.77
N ALA A 446 19.13 3.84 9.81
CA ALA A 446 17.87 4.36 10.29
C ALA A 446 16.64 3.80 9.54
N LEU A 447 16.63 3.89 8.20
CA LEU A 447 15.51 3.40 7.38
C LEU A 447 15.41 1.87 7.39
N SER A 448 16.54 1.17 7.39
CA SER A 448 16.55 -0.30 7.51
C SER A 448 16.07 -0.77 8.89
N GLN A 449 16.36 -0.03 9.96
CA GLN A 449 15.85 -0.36 11.29
C GLN A 449 14.32 -0.30 11.39
N ILE A 450 13.65 0.62 10.70
CA ILE A 450 12.18 0.67 10.65
C ILE A 450 11.60 -0.63 10.06
N TYR A 451 12.27 -1.20 9.06
CA TYR A 451 11.88 -2.49 8.48
C TYR A 451 12.07 -3.66 9.45
N PHE A 452 13.11 -3.63 10.29
CA PHE A 452 13.42 -4.68 11.27
C PHE A 452 12.72 -4.52 12.63
N GLU A 453 11.85 -3.52 12.79
CA GLU A 453 11.06 -3.36 14.01
C GLU A 453 10.22 -4.61 14.32
N PRO A 454 10.07 -4.98 15.61
CA PRO A 454 9.15 -6.04 16.02
C PRO A 454 7.74 -5.87 15.46
N PRO A 455 6.97 -6.96 15.32
CA PRO A 455 5.60 -6.89 14.83
C PRO A 455 4.75 -5.93 15.66
N TYR A 456 3.94 -5.10 15.02
CA TYR A 456 3.04 -4.15 15.68
C TYR A 456 1.95 -4.89 16.46
N PHE A 457 1.56 -6.08 15.96
CA PHE A 457 0.52 -6.93 16.53
C PHE A 457 1.06 -8.33 16.91
N PRO A 458 1.91 -8.43 17.95
CA PRO A 458 2.60 -9.69 18.29
C PRO A 458 1.63 -10.83 18.67
N SER A 459 0.48 -10.54 19.29
CA SER A 459 -0.52 -11.56 19.60
C SER A 459 -1.22 -12.12 18.36
N LEU A 460 -1.38 -11.33 17.29
CA LEU A 460 -1.94 -11.82 16.02
C LEU A 460 -0.96 -12.73 15.29
N ASP A 461 0.32 -12.36 15.32
CA ASP A 461 1.39 -13.17 14.73
C ASP A 461 1.55 -14.50 15.47
N GLY A 462 1.71 -14.44 16.80
CA GLY A 462 1.82 -15.63 17.64
C GLY A 462 0.64 -16.58 17.50
N ALA A 463 -0.60 -16.06 17.42
CA ALA A 463 -1.79 -16.90 17.28
C ALA A 463 -1.74 -17.78 16.03
N LYS A 464 -1.25 -17.25 14.90
CA LYS A 464 -1.07 -18.01 13.66
C LYS A 464 0.01 -19.07 13.81
N THR A 465 1.11 -18.77 14.49
CA THR A 465 2.17 -19.75 14.78
C THR A 465 1.62 -20.93 15.57
N PHE A 466 0.90 -20.67 16.67
CA PHE A 466 0.32 -21.73 17.49
C PHE A 466 -0.77 -22.52 16.77
N LEU A 467 -1.64 -21.87 16.00
CA LEU A 467 -2.62 -22.57 15.16
C LEU A 467 -1.95 -23.42 14.09
N GLY A 468 -0.88 -22.92 13.46
CA GLY A 468 -0.07 -23.70 12.52
C GLY A 468 0.50 -24.96 13.17
N SER A 469 1.07 -24.83 14.37
CA SER A 469 1.55 -25.99 15.15
C SER A 469 0.43 -26.93 15.57
N TYR A 470 -0.74 -26.40 15.96
CA TYR A 470 -1.90 -27.19 16.35
C TYR A 470 -2.37 -28.09 15.19
N TRP A 471 -2.53 -27.53 13.99
CA TRP A 471 -2.93 -28.30 12.81
C TRP A 471 -1.87 -29.27 12.33
N HIS A 472 -0.58 -28.90 12.45
CA HIS A 472 0.53 -29.81 12.16
C HIS A 472 0.51 -31.06 13.06
N ASN A 473 0.20 -30.87 14.35
CA ASN A 473 0.18 -31.95 15.35
C ASN A 473 -1.15 -32.71 15.44
N ASN A 474 -2.23 -32.16 14.87
CA ASN A 474 -3.56 -32.79 14.87
C ASN A 474 -4.11 -32.97 13.44
N PRO A 475 -3.38 -33.68 12.57
CA PRO A 475 -3.73 -33.74 11.15
C PRO A 475 -5.03 -34.51 10.89
N GLU A 476 -5.53 -35.29 11.84
CA GLU A 476 -6.74 -36.15 11.71
C GLU A 476 -8.08 -35.42 11.85
N LEU A 477 -8.09 -34.17 12.27
CA LEU A 477 -9.29 -33.32 12.28
C LEU A 477 -9.60 -32.87 10.84
N GLU A 478 -10.90 -32.86 10.45
CA GLU A 478 -11.42 -32.89 9.06
C GLU A 478 -10.72 -31.99 8.02
N GLU A 479 -10.20 -30.82 8.39
CA GLU A 479 -9.50 -29.91 7.46
C GLU A 479 -8.11 -30.42 7.03
N GLY A 480 -7.39 -31.13 7.90
CA GLY A 480 -6.11 -31.77 7.59
C GLY A 480 -6.25 -32.99 6.67
N ALA A 481 -7.42 -33.62 6.64
CA ALA A 481 -7.72 -34.72 5.74
C ALA A 481 -7.83 -34.27 4.27
N ILE A 482 -8.43 -33.11 4.02
CA ILE A 482 -8.56 -32.52 2.68
C ILE A 482 -7.17 -32.16 2.11
N MET A 483 -6.31 -31.54 2.91
CA MET A 483 -4.94 -31.20 2.51
C MET A 483 -4.12 -32.46 2.18
N ARG A 484 -4.31 -33.55 2.93
CA ARG A 484 -3.68 -34.85 2.62
C ARG A 484 -4.18 -35.44 1.32
N GLN A 485 -5.48 -35.38 1.05
CA GLN A 485 -6.03 -35.88 -0.22
C GLN A 485 -5.45 -35.10 -1.41
N LEU A 486 -5.35 -33.76 -1.29
CA LEU A 486 -4.74 -32.91 -2.31
C LEU A 486 -3.22 -33.13 -2.46
N MET A 487 -2.50 -33.34 -1.36
CA MET A 487 -1.07 -33.65 -1.37
C MET A 487 -0.79 -35.06 -1.91
N LEU A 488 -1.62 -36.05 -1.56
CA LEU A 488 -1.56 -37.40 -2.13
C LEU A 488 -1.85 -37.38 -3.62
N GLU A 489 -2.88 -36.66 -4.07
CA GLU A 489 -3.20 -36.45 -5.49
C GLU A 489 -2.06 -35.75 -6.23
N LYS A 490 -1.42 -34.74 -5.62
CA LYS A 490 -0.26 -34.07 -6.19
C LYS A 490 0.94 -35.00 -6.29
N THR A 491 1.24 -35.76 -5.23
CA THR A 491 2.36 -36.72 -5.20
C THR A 491 2.13 -37.88 -6.17
N THR A 492 0.88 -38.34 -6.34
CA THR A 492 0.54 -39.33 -7.37
C THR A 492 0.63 -38.76 -8.78
N ARG A 493 0.22 -37.51 -9.01
CA ARG A 493 0.45 -36.84 -10.31
C ARG A 493 1.93 -36.71 -10.61
N ASP A 494 2.72 -36.25 -9.64
CA ASP A 494 4.17 -36.07 -9.79
C ASP A 494 4.88 -37.42 -10.03
N ALA A 495 4.43 -38.50 -9.37
CA ALA A 495 4.89 -39.86 -9.62
C ALA A 495 4.48 -40.40 -11.00
N LEU A 496 3.27 -40.07 -11.49
CA LEU A 496 2.79 -40.47 -12.81
C LEU A 496 3.45 -39.66 -13.95
N THR A 497 3.93 -38.44 -13.67
CA THR A 497 4.67 -37.61 -14.64
C THR A 497 6.18 -37.76 -14.55
N GLY A 498 6.71 -38.32 -13.45
CA GLY A 498 8.14 -38.44 -13.17
C GLY A 498 8.82 -39.68 -13.75
N ASP A 499 8.07 -40.67 -14.23
CA ASP A 499 8.62 -41.97 -14.63
C ASP A 499 8.74 -42.19 -16.16
N SER A 500 8.68 -41.12 -16.95
CA SER A 500 8.98 -41.18 -18.40
C SER A 500 10.42 -40.77 -18.73
N SER A 501 11.40 -41.09 -17.88
CA SER A 501 12.82 -41.05 -18.28
C SER A 501 13.76 -41.62 -17.22
N LYS A 502 13.96 -42.95 -17.22
CA LYS A 502 15.29 -43.62 -17.23
C LYS A 502 15.19 -45.14 -16.99
N ALA A 503 15.74 -45.88 -17.96
CA ALA A 503 16.41 -47.19 -17.89
C ALA A 503 15.61 -48.38 -17.29
N SER A 504 15.23 -49.45 -18.00
CA SER A 504 15.97 -50.29 -18.96
C SER A 504 17.40 -50.62 -18.51
N SER A 505 17.54 -51.66 -17.67
CA SER A 505 18.51 -52.77 -17.85
C SER A 505 18.54 -53.70 -16.62
N ASP A 506 18.37 -54.99 -16.90
CA ASP A 506 18.99 -56.16 -16.24
C ASP A 506 18.49 -56.71 -14.87
N SER A 507 17.64 -57.75 -15.02
CA SER A 507 17.80 -59.15 -14.56
C SER A 507 18.00 -59.53 -13.08
N ASN A 508 17.06 -60.40 -12.64
CA ASN A 508 17.20 -61.58 -11.77
C ASN A 508 17.78 -61.44 -10.34
N LYS A 509 16.94 -61.68 -9.32
CA LYS A 509 16.99 -62.90 -8.49
C LYS A 509 15.81 -63.03 -7.50
N THR A 510 15.56 -64.28 -7.21
CA THR A 510 14.45 -64.99 -6.57
C THR A 510 14.48 -65.07 -5.03
N ASP A 511 13.27 -65.16 -4.47
CA ASP A 511 12.76 -66.01 -3.37
C ASP A 511 13.04 -65.77 -1.87
N ALA A 512 11.89 -65.87 -1.15
CA ALA A 512 11.62 -66.41 0.18
C ALA A 512 11.80 -65.51 1.43
N VAL A 513 10.74 -65.32 2.23
CA VAL A 513 10.30 -66.26 3.29
C VAL A 513 8.97 -65.76 3.93
N GLU A 514 8.07 -66.72 4.17
CA GLU A 514 6.78 -66.66 4.84
C GLU A 514 6.83 -66.42 6.37
N GLU A 515 5.64 -66.15 6.91
CA GLU A 515 5.17 -66.35 8.29
C GLU A 515 5.62 -65.37 9.39
N GLN A 516 4.66 -64.59 9.91
CA GLN A 516 3.98 -64.94 11.17
C GLN A 516 2.75 -64.05 11.50
N ILE A 517 1.59 -64.73 11.58
CA ILE A 517 0.61 -64.68 12.68
C ILE A 517 -0.37 -63.49 12.74
N GLN A 518 -1.43 -63.62 11.95
CA GLN A 518 -2.82 -63.89 12.37
C GLN A 518 -3.13 -63.92 13.90
N LYS A 519 -3.79 -62.85 14.39
CA LYS A 519 -4.76 -62.79 15.51
C LYS A 519 -5.33 -61.36 15.43
N THR A 520 -6.62 -61.08 15.22
CA THR A 520 -7.81 -61.74 15.71
C THR A 520 -8.97 -61.17 14.89
N SER A 521 -9.77 -62.03 14.24
CA SER A 521 -11.05 -61.66 13.64
C SER A 521 -12.17 -62.42 14.34
N GLY A 522 -13.29 -61.73 14.57
CA GLY A 522 -14.62 -62.36 14.62
C GLY A 522 -15.40 -62.22 15.93
N SER A 523 -16.44 -61.37 15.90
CA SER A 523 -17.78 -61.83 16.30
C SER A 523 -18.86 -60.92 15.71
N MET A 524 -19.67 -61.49 14.81
CA MET A 524 -20.92 -60.93 14.28
C MET A 524 -22.13 -61.46 15.09
N ARG A 525 -23.14 -60.62 15.35
CA ARG A 525 -24.60 -60.93 15.35
C ARG A 525 -25.41 -59.63 15.58
N LYS A 526 -26.05 -59.05 14.56
CA LYS A 526 -27.43 -59.24 14.00
C LYS A 526 -28.51 -58.25 14.56
N THR A 527 -28.71 -57.14 13.83
CA THR A 527 -29.95 -56.50 13.23
C THR A 527 -31.36 -56.62 13.88
N PRO A 528 -32.39 -55.79 13.52
CA PRO A 528 -32.52 -54.80 12.40
C PRO A 528 -33.14 -53.42 12.77
N GLY A 529 -33.08 -52.43 11.86
CA GLY A 529 -33.90 -51.21 11.93
C GLY A 529 -33.59 -50.08 10.95
N SER A 530 -34.38 -50.00 9.87
CA SER A 530 -34.66 -48.87 8.97
C SER A 530 -33.53 -48.17 8.19
N LEU A 531 -33.47 -48.50 6.89
CA LEU A 531 -33.08 -47.58 5.82
C LEU A 531 -34.03 -46.36 5.79
N GLN A 532 -33.50 -45.16 5.95
CA GLN A 532 -33.90 -43.95 5.22
C GLN A 532 -32.87 -42.85 5.51
N LYS A 533 -32.58 -42.02 4.49
CA LYS A 533 -31.64 -40.87 4.46
C LYS A 533 -30.14 -41.18 4.25
N LYS A 534 -29.80 -41.71 3.07
CA LYS A 534 -28.55 -41.37 2.37
C LYS A 534 -28.87 -40.88 0.95
N GLN A 535 -29.55 -39.75 0.87
CA GLN A 535 -29.78 -38.96 -0.34
C GLN A 535 -30.16 -37.55 0.14
N SER A 536 -29.17 -36.70 0.43
CA SER A 536 -29.40 -35.25 0.59
C SER A 536 -28.15 -34.37 0.47
N TYR A 537 -26.93 -34.90 0.32
CA TYR A 537 -25.72 -34.05 0.25
C TYR A 537 -25.03 -34.03 -1.12
N ALA A 538 -25.63 -34.61 -2.16
CA ALA A 538 -25.12 -34.54 -3.53
C ALA A 538 -25.67 -33.35 -4.35
N THR A 539 -26.63 -32.58 -3.82
CA THR A 539 -27.31 -31.50 -4.57
C THR A 539 -26.78 -30.09 -4.27
N LEU A 540 -25.91 -29.93 -3.27
CA LEU A 540 -25.27 -28.63 -2.96
C LEU A 540 -23.91 -28.42 -3.64
N ALA A 541 -23.27 -29.50 -4.11
CA ALA A 541 -21.98 -29.43 -4.80
C ALA A 541 -22.08 -29.10 -6.30
N PHE A 542 -23.28 -29.14 -6.91
CA PHE A 542 -23.48 -28.85 -8.34
C PHE A 542 -23.97 -27.43 -8.65
N MET A 543 -24.18 -26.57 -7.64
CA MET A 543 -24.66 -25.20 -7.85
C MET A 543 -23.55 -24.13 -7.94
N TYR A 544 -22.27 -24.50 -7.78
CA TYR A 544 -21.15 -23.54 -7.78
C TYR A 544 -20.16 -23.68 -8.94
N GLN A 545 -20.49 -24.44 -9.99
CA GLN A 545 -19.60 -24.67 -11.13
C GLN A 545 -20.20 -24.28 -12.50
N GLY A 546 -21.17 -23.35 -12.50
CA GLY A 546 -21.89 -22.90 -13.70
C GLY A 546 -21.94 -21.39 -13.91
N ALA A 547 -21.06 -20.60 -13.30
CA ALA A 547 -21.08 -19.13 -13.43
C ALA A 547 -19.68 -18.53 -13.65
N MET A 548 -18.87 -19.14 -14.51
CA MET A 548 -17.67 -18.56 -15.13
C MET A 548 -17.50 -19.25 -16.50
N GLY A 549 -18.13 -18.68 -17.53
CA GLY A 549 -18.11 -19.25 -18.89
C GLY A 549 -19.22 -18.75 -19.82
N ALA A 550 -19.36 -17.42 -19.94
CA ALA A 550 -19.92 -16.72 -21.10
C ALA A 550 -19.50 -15.25 -21.02
#